data_AF-A0A1B6HCK5-F1
#
_entry.id   AF-A0A1B6HCK5-F1
#
_cell.length_a   1.000
_cell.length_b   1.000
_cell.length_c   1.000
_cell.angle_alpha   90.00
_cell.angle_beta   90.00
_cell.angle_gamma   90.00
#
_symmetry.space_group_name_H-M   'P 1'
#
loop_
_entity.id
_entity.type
_entity.pdbx_description
1 polymer ?
#
loop_
_entity_poly.entity_id
_entity_poly.type
_entity_poly.pdbx_seq_one_letter_code
_entity_poly.pdbx_strand_id
1 'polypeptide(L)'
;VDVMLSHDWPTGITSHGDVGQLLRYKPFFKKDIEENALGSRPAEELLHHMKPAHWFSAHLHCKFAAIVSHGPRKGFTKFLALDKCLPKRKFLQILDIEHDKNKPLTLSYDLEWLTIVHLTNHLLSVKRGLTYHLLSVKRGLTYMPGPSENERWIFT
;
A
#
# COMPACT_ATOMS: atom_id res chain seq x y z
N VAL A 1 -12.12 0.97 -7.09
CA VAL A 1 -11.21 0.26 -6.15
C VAL A 1 -11.82 0.32 -4.76
N ASP A 2 -12.18 -0.83 -4.18
CA ASP A 2 -12.83 -0.91 -2.87
C ASP A 2 -11.83 -1.00 -1.71
N VAL A 3 -10.70 -1.66 -1.95
CA VAL A 3 -9.66 -1.92 -0.97
C VAL A 3 -8.31 -1.48 -1.54
N MET A 4 -7.57 -0.65 -0.80
CA MET A 4 -6.18 -0.31 -1.07
C MET A 4 -5.27 -0.92 0.00
N LEU A 5 -4.10 -1.39 -0.43
CA LEU A 5 -3.05 -1.92 0.44
C LEU A 5 -1.78 -1.10 0.24
N SER A 6 -1.14 -0.68 1.32
CA SER A 6 0.20 -0.11 1.31
C SER A 6 1.02 -0.68 2.45
N HIS A 7 2.35 -0.69 2.34
CA HIS A 7 3.17 -1.06 3.47
C HIS A 7 3.21 0.08 4.49
N ASP A 8 3.66 1.25 4.03
CA ASP A 8 3.74 2.46 4.85
C ASP A 8 2.37 3.15 4.94
N TRP A 9 2.16 3.92 5.99
CA TRP A 9 0.91 4.64 6.21
C TRP A 9 0.82 5.84 5.26
N PRO A 10 -0.37 6.25 4.80
CA PRO A 10 -0.55 7.56 4.20
C PRO A 10 -0.10 8.65 5.18
N THR A 11 0.68 9.62 4.69
CA THR A 11 1.03 10.80 5.48
C THR A 11 -0.24 11.51 5.98
N GLY A 12 -0.18 12.08 7.19
CA GLY A 12 -1.31 12.78 7.81
C GLY A 12 -2.43 11.89 8.38
N ILE A 13 -2.40 10.56 8.16
CA ILE A 13 -3.50 9.66 8.56
C ILE A 13 -3.79 9.67 10.07
N THR A 14 -2.79 10.01 10.88
CA THR A 14 -2.92 10.08 12.35
C THR A 14 -3.90 11.15 12.81
N SER A 15 -4.12 12.20 12.00
CA SER A 15 -5.11 13.25 12.26
C SER A 15 -6.57 12.77 12.17
N HIS A 16 -6.78 11.60 11.58
CA HIS A 16 -8.10 10.98 11.37
C HIS A 16 -8.44 9.88 12.40
N GLY A 17 -7.61 9.71 13.43
CA GLY A 17 -7.80 8.69 14.48
C GLY A 17 -7.37 9.20 15.85
N ASP A 18 -7.27 8.28 16.83
CA ASP A 18 -6.86 8.62 18.19
C ASP A 18 -5.33 8.76 18.31
N VAL A 19 -4.82 9.92 17.89
CA VAL A 19 -3.40 10.25 17.99
C VAL A 19 -2.91 10.28 19.44
N GLY A 20 -3.78 10.60 20.40
CA GLY A 20 -3.45 10.61 21.82
C GLY A 20 -3.11 9.21 22.32
N GLN A 21 -3.94 8.22 21.98
CA GLN A 21 -3.66 6.82 22.26
C GLN A 21 -2.37 6.35 21.55
N LEU A 22 -2.20 6.70 20.28
CA LEU A 22 -0.99 6.34 19.51
C LEU A 22 0.28 6.85 20.21
N LEU A 23 0.31 8.13 20.58
CA LEU A 23 1.47 8.76 21.22
C LEU A 23 1.74 8.28 22.63
N ARG A 24 0.74 7.76 23.36
CA ARG A 24 0.97 7.05 24.64
C ARG A 24 1.80 5.79 24.44
N TYR A 25 1.59 5.06 23.36
CA TYR A 25 2.33 3.83 23.05
C TYR A 25 3.62 4.07 22.26
N LYS A 26 3.65 5.11 21.42
CA LYS A 26 4.73 5.45 20.48
C LYS A 26 5.05 6.95 20.57
N PRO A 27 5.57 7.44 21.72
CA PRO A 27 5.79 8.88 21.94
C PRO A 27 6.78 9.50 20.95
N PHE A 28 7.69 8.69 20.41
CA PHE A 28 8.67 9.11 19.41
C PHE A 28 8.06 9.49 18.06
N PHE A 29 6.81 9.12 17.76
CA PHE A 29 6.12 9.61 16.56
C PHE A 29 5.69 11.08 16.65
N LYS A 30 5.74 11.70 17.85
CA LYS A 30 5.21 13.04 18.06
C LYS A 30 5.81 14.07 17.09
N LYS A 31 7.13 14.11 17.00
CA LYS A 31 7.84 15.04 16.12
C LYS A 31 7.47 14.83 14.66
N ASP A 32 7.55 13.59 14.18
CA ASP A 32 7.25 13.27 12.78
C ASP A 32 5.79 13.53 12.40
N ILE A 33 4.86 13.40 13.36
CA ILE A 33 3.45 13.77 13.15
C ILE A 33 3.29 15.29 13.08
N GLU A 34 3.94 16.04 13.98
CA GLU A 34 3.90 17.51 14.00
C GLU A 34 4.53 18.12 12.73
N GLU A 35 5.59 17.51 12.20
CA GLU A 35 6.27 17.91 10.97
C GLU A 35 5.63 17.34 9.70
N ASN A 36 4.53 16.57 9.83
CA ASN A 36 3.87 15.86 8.73
C ASN A 36 4.83 14.97 7.90
N ALA A 37 5.80 14.37 8.57
CA ALA A 37 6.85 13.50 8.01
C ALA A 37 6.58 12.01 8.25
N LEU A 38 5.62 11.65 9.12
CA LEU A 38 5.26 10.25 9.37
C LEU A 38 4.42 9.68 8.21
N GLY A 39 4.97 8.73 7.47
CA GLY A 39 4.26 7.99 6.42
C GLY A 39 4.75 8.30 5.00
N SER A 40 3.92 7.98 4.03
CA SER A 40 4.18 8.10 2.59
C SER A 40 3.24 9.13 1.96
N ARG A 41 3.84 10.20 1.42
CA ARG A 41 3.12 11.26 0.70
C ARG A 41 2.44 10.75 -0.59
N PRO A 42 3.08 9.90 -1.42
CA PRO A 42 2.37 9.28 -2.54
C PRO A 42 1.13 8.47 -2.12
N ALA A 43 1.18 7.81 -0.96
CA ALA A 43 0.03 7.08 -0.44
C ALA A 43 -1.09 8.02 0.03
N GLU A 44 -0.76 9.18 0.62
CA GLU A 44 -1.72 10.25 0.94
C GLU A 44 -2.41 10.77 -0.33
N GLU A 45 -1.64 11.08 -1.37
CA GLU A 45 -2.17 11.54 -2.65
C GLU A 45 -3.14 10.52 -3.27
N LEU A 46 -2.76 9.23 -3.27
CA LEU A 46 -3.62 8.14 -3.74
C LEU A 46 -4.87 7.95 -2.88
N LEU A 47 -4.76 8.07 -1.55
CA LEU A 47 -5.90 7.98 -0.63
C LEU A 47 -6.97 9.03 -0.97
N HIS A 48 -6.55 10.27 -1.19
CA HIS A 48 -7.47 11.36 -1.54
C HIS A 48 -7.92 11.35 -2.99
N HIS A 49 -7.17 10.74 -3.90
CA HIS A 49 -7.57 10.57 -5.30
C HIS A 49 -8.58 9.43 -5.45
N MET A 50 -8.21 8.23 -5.02
CA MET A 50 -8.96 6.99 -5.23
C MET A 50 -10.14 6.82 -4.28
N LYS A 51 -10.03 7.33 -3.05
CA LYS A 51 -11.09 7.30 -2.01
C LYS A 51 -11.67 5.90 -1.80
N PRO A 52 -10.84 4.87 -1.59
CA PRO A 52 -11.34 3.50 -1.43
C PRO A 52 -12.20 3.38 -0.18
N ALA A 53 -13.08 2.39 -0.12
CA ALA A 53 -13.86 2.13 1.10
C ALA A 53 -12.95 1.71 2.27
N HIS A 54 -11.86 0.98 1.99
CA HIS A 54 -10.89 0.53 2.97
C HIS A 54 -9.45 0.80 2.52
N TRP A 55 -8.60 1.15 3.49
CA TRP A 55 -7.16 1.26 3.31
C TRP A 55 -6.43 0.51 4.42
N PHE A 56 -5.58 -0.46 4.05
CA PHE A 56 -4.81 -1.23 5.02
C PHE A 56 -3.32 -0.96 4.91
N SER A 57 -2.68 -0.77 6.07
CA SER A 57 -1.24 -0.54 6.16
C SER A 57 -0.55 -1.36 7.26
N ALA A 58 0.78 -1.33 7.27
CA ALA A 58 1.61 -2.02 8.25
C ALA A 58 2.81 -1.14 8.65
N HIS A 59 4.02 -1.70 8.65
CA HIS A 59 5.31 -1.06 8.89
C HIS A 59 5.59 -0.50 10.29
N LEU A 60 4.70 0.33 10.85
CA LEU A 60 4.96 1.08 12.09
C LEU A 60 4.82 0.24 13.39
N HIS A 61 4.55 -1.07 13.24
CA HIS A 61 4.46 -2.04 14.33
C HIS A 61 3.56 -1.57 15.47
N CYS A 62 2.34 -1.15 15.11
CA CYS A 62 1.25 -0.87 16.03
C CYS A 62 -0.08 -0.95 15.29
N LYS A 63 -1.14 -1.33 16.02
CA LYS A 63 -2.49 -1.23 15.50
C LYS A 63 -2.97 0.22 15.61
N PHE A 64 -3.51 0.76 14.54
CA PHE A 64 -4.13 2.08 14.52
C PHE A 64 -5.31 2.08 13.56
N ALA A 65 -6.39 2.75 13.95
CA ALA A 65 -7.60 2.86 13.14
C ALA A 65 -7.96 4.34 12.98
N ALA A 66 -8.38 4.70 11.78
CA ALA A 66 -8.76 6.07 11.44
C ALA A 66 -9.91 6.09 10.43
N ILE A 67 -10.67 7.17 10.41
CA ILE A 67 -11.78 7.39 9.47
C ILE A 67 -11.51 8.68 8.71
N VAL A 68 -11.25 8.55 7.41
CA VAL A 68 -10.96 9.67 6.52
C VAL A 68 -12.25 10.08 5.83
N SER A 69 -12.75 11.29 6.11
CA SER A 69 -13.92 11.85 5.44
C SER A 69 -13.50 12.51 4.12
N HIS A 70 -14.13 12.13 3.02
CA HIS A 70 -13.89 12.73 1.70
C HIS A 70 -14.88 13.87 1.37
N GLY A 71 -15.69 14.27 2.34
CA GLY A 71 -16.74 15.28 2.23
C GLY A 71 -18.15 14.69 2.16
N PRO A 72 -19.20 15.52 2.28
CA PRO A 72 -20.57 15.08 2.60
C PRO A 72 -21.18 14.07 1.62
N ARG A 73 -20.74 14.11 0.36
CA ARG A 73 -21.27 13.26 -0.72
C ARG A 73 -20.26 12.23 -1.25
N LYS A 74 -19.04 12.19 -0.70
CA LYS A 74 -17.93 11.37 -1.23
C LYS A 74 -17.55 10.21 -0.32
N GLY A 75 -18.30 10.00 0.77
CA GLY A 75 -18.13 8.88 1.69
C GLY A 75 -16.89 8.98 2.57
N PHE A 76 -16.46 7.84 3.08
CA PHE A 76 -15.36 7.72 4.04
C PHE A 76 -14.46 6.54 3.66
N THR A 77 -13.16 6.67 3.94
CA THR A 77 -12.23 5.53 3.94
C THR A 77 -12.01 5.05 5.37
N LYS A 78 -12.19 3.75 5.60
CA LYS A 78 -11.81 3.09 6.86
C LYS A 78 -10.35 2.67 6.76
N PHE A 79 -9.49 3.35 7.50
CA PHE A 79 -8.08 3.02 7.59
C PHE A 79 -7.81 2.08 8.75
N LEU A 80 -7.01 1.05 8.51
CA LEU A 80 -6.53 0.15 9.55
C LEU A 80 -5.06 -0.23 9.30
N ALA A 81 -4.23 0.06 10.28
CA ALA A 81 -2.88 -0.46 10.37
C ALA A 81 -2.79 -1.62 11.35
N LEU A 82 -1.97 -2.62 11.03
CA LEU A 82 -1.73 -3.79 11.88
C LEU A 82 -0.30 -3.83 12.43
N ASP A 83 -0.15 -4.52 13.57
CA ASP A 83 1.14 -4.73 14.22
C ASP A 83 1.93 -5.87 13.55
N LYS A 84 3.22 -6.02 13.90
CA LYS A 84 4.05 -7.13 13.44
C LYS A 84 3.56 -8.45 14.04
N CYS A 85 3.69 -9.53 13.27
CA CYS A 85 3.39 -10.91 13.67
C CYS A 85 4.32 -11.42 14.80
N LEU A 86 4.15 -10.88 16.00
CA LEU A 86 4.87 -11.26 17.21
C LEU A 86 3.87 -11.65 18.32
N PRO A 87 4.30 -12.46 19.30
CA PRO A 87 3.45 -12.84 20.42
C PRO A 87 2.82 -11.63 21.13
N LYS A 88 1.53 -11.77 21.48
CA LYS A 88 0.76 -10.75 22.22
C LYS A 88 0.58 -9.41 21.48
N ARG A 89 0.79 -9.37 20.16
CA ARG A 89 0.53 -8.19 19.31
C ARG A 89 -0.77 -8.31 18.53
N LYS A 90 -1.34 -7.17 18.16
CA LYS A 90 -2.59 -7.08 17.37
C LYS A 90 -2.27 -7.09 15.86
N PHE A 91 -1.74 -8.21 15.38
CA PHE A 91 -1.23 -8.34 14.01
C PHE A 91 -2.23 -8.91 13.00
N LEU A 92 -3.37 -9.46 13.46
CA LEU A 92 -4.40 -10.04 12.61
C LEU A 92 -5.76 -9.40 12.91
N GLN A 93 -6.49 -9.08 11.85
CA GLN A 93 -7.89 -8.68 11.90
C GLN A 93 -8.64 -9.35 10.77
N ILE A 94 -9.73 -10.02 11.10
CA ILE A 94 -10.66 -10.62 10.13
C ILE A 94 -11.77 -9.59 9.89
N LEU A 95 -12.13 -9.40 8.62
CA LEU A 95 -13.15 -8.46 8.19
C LEU A 95 -14.12 -9.17 7.26
N ASP A 96 -15.40 -8.93 7.46
CA ASP A 96 -16.44 -9.34 6.53
C ASP A 96 -16.72 -8.18 5.58
N ILE A 97 -16.40 -8.37 4.30
CA ILE A 97 -16.69 -7.43 3.22
C ILE A 97 -17.76 -8.04 2.35
N GLU A 98 -18.82 -7.27 2.07
CA GLU A 98 -19.91 -7.74 1.23
C GLU A 98 -19.42 -8.07 -0.18
N HIS A 99 -19.84 -9.24 -0.67
CA HIS A 99 -19.54 -9.72 -2.01
C HIS A 99 -20.84 -9.88 -2.80
N ASP A 100 -20.80 -9.55 -4.09
CA ASP A 100 -21.92 -9.79 -5.00
C ASP A 100 -22.09 -11.31 -5.20
N LYS A 101 -23.17 -11.86 -4.63
CA LYS A 101 -23.48 -13.29 -4.67
C LYS A 101 -23.60 -13.86 -6.09
N ASN A 102 -23.80 -13.02 -7.10
CA ASN A 102 -23.90 -13.43 -8.50
C ASN A 102 -22.52 -13.56 -9.18
N LYS A 103 -21.44 -13.08 -8.55
CA LYS A 103 -20.08 -13.14 -9.09
C LYS A 103 -19.29 -14.30 -8.47
N PRO A 104 -18.44 -14.99 -9.24
CA PRO A 104 -17.57 -16.03 -8.70
C PRO A 104 -16.51 -15.43 -7.76
N LEU A 105 -16.12 -16.20 -6.73
CA LEU A 105 -14.99 -15.87 -5.85
C LEU A 105 -13.68 -16.37 -6.47
N THR A 106 -13.27 -15.72 -7.55
CA THR A 106 -12.05 -16.04 -8.29
C THR A 106 -11.13 -14.83 -8.35
N LEU A 107 -9.82 -15.05 -8.23
CA LEU A 107 -8.85 -14.00 -8.50
C LEU A 107 -8.78 -13.74 -10.01
N SER A 108 -8.87 -12.48 -10.39
CA SER A 108 -8.74 -12.02 -11.77
C SER A 108 -7.92 -10.73 -11.81
N TYR A 109 -7.27 -10.48 -12.95
CA TYR A 109 -6.64 -9.20 -13.20
C TYR A 109 -7.71 -8.14 -13.52
N ASP A 110 -7.50 -6.94 -13.02
CA ASP A 110 -8.33 -5.78 -13.34
C ASP A 110 -7.98 -5.24 -14.74
N LEU A 111 -8.99 -4.87 -15.53
CA LEU A 111 -8.80 -4.41 -16.91
C LEU A 111 -8.09 -3.05 -16.97
N GLU A 112 -8.41 -2.12 -16.07
CA GLU A 112 -7.75 -0.80 -16.01
C GLU A 112 -6.27 -0.98 -15.66
N TRP A 113 -5.96 -1.85 -14.69
CA TRP A 113 -4.59 -2.20 -14.34
C TRP A 113 -3.84 -2.83 -15.51
N LEU A 114 -4.42 -3.83 -16.18
CA LEU A 114 -3.81 -4.44 -17.38
C LEU A 114 -3.57 -3.40 -18.48
N THR A 115 -4.50 -2.47 -18.67
CA THR A 115 -4.36 -1.38 -19.65
C THR A 115 -3.20 -0.46 -19.29
N ILE A 116 -3.08 -0.05 -18.01
CA ILE A 116 -1.98 0.78 -17.53
C ILE A 116 -0.64 0.06 -17.77
N VAL A 117 -0.52 -1.20 -17.37
CA VAL A 117 0.72 -1.98 -17.55
C VAL A 117 1.04 -2.15 -19.04
N HIS A 118 0.03 -2.40 -19.88
CA HIS A 118 0.21 -2.50 -21.33
C HIS A 118 0.76 -1.20 -21.93
N LEU A 119 0.09 -0.07 -21.66
CA LEU A 119 0.47 1.23 -22.21
C LEU A 119 1.81 1.73 -21.66
N THR A 120 2.15 1.38 -20.42
CA THR A 120 3.42 1.75 -19.78
C THR A 120 4.52 0.70 -19.95
N ASN A 121 4.26 -0.41 -20.65
CA ASN A 121 5.22 -1.51 -20.82
C ASN A 121 6.56 -1.03 -21.37
N HIS A 122 6.55 -0.02 -22.25
CA HIS A 122 7.76 0.58 -22.85
C HIS A 122 8.68 1.28 -21.83
N LEU A 123 8.15 1.71 -20.68
CA LEU A 123 8.92 2.37 -19.60
C LEU A 123 9.73 1.38 -18.76
N LEU A 124 9.40 0.08 -18.79
CA LEU A 124 10.12 -0.93 -18.01
C LEU A 124 11.54 -1.12 -18.56
N SER A 125 12.52 -1.36 -17.69
CA SER A 125 13.87 -1.75 -18.14
C SER A 125 13.94 -3.27 -18.27
N VAL A 126 14.43 -3.75 -19.42
CA VAL A 126 14.72 -5.17 -19.67
C VAL A 126 16.23 -5.44 -19.73
N LYS A 127 17.06 -4.46 -19.33
CA LYS A 127 18.51 -4.61 -19.34
C LYS A 127 18.95 -5.37 -18.09
N ARG A 128 19.77 -6.42 -18.27
CA ARG A 128 20.56 -7.00 -17.17
C ARG A 128 21.54 -5.95 -16.63
N GLY A 129 21.21 -5.33 -15.50
CA GLY A 129 22.14 -4.47 -14.78
C GLY A 129 23.24 -5.30 -14.12
N LEU A 130 24.48 -4.81 -14.12
CA LEU A 130 25.51 -5.30 -13.19
C LEU A 130 25.28 -4.59 -11.86
N THR A 131 25.13 -5.37 -10.78
CA THR A 131 25.08 -4.80 -9.43
C THR A 131 26.49 -4.82 -8.87
N TYR A 132 27.05 -3.65 -8.65
CA TYR A 132 28.38 -3.48 -8.07
C TYR A 132 28.24 -3.44 -6.54
N HIS A 133 28.70 -4.48 -5.87
CA HIS A 133 28.95 -4.45 -4.42
C HIS A 133 30.45 -4.29 -4.20
N LEU A 134 30.84 -3.67 -3.06
CA LEU A 134 32.22 -3.28 -2.72
C LEU A 134 33.34 -4.30 -3.01
N LEU A 135 33.05 -5.59 -3.20
CA LEU A 135 34.01 -6.66 -3.47
C LEU A 135 33.55 -7.68 -4.54
N SER A 136 32.44 -7.46 -5.26
CA SER A 136 31.92 -8.43 -6.25
C SER A 136 30.96 -7.79 -7.26
N VAL A 137 31.14 -8.15 -8.53
CA VAL A 137 30.15 -7.87 -9.60
C VAL A 137 29.18 -9.04 -9.65
N LYS A 138 27.93 -8.81 -9.27
CA LYS A 138 26.84 -9.80 -9.43
C LYS A 138 25.94 -9.41 -10.58
N ARG A 139 25.42 -10.41 -11.30
CA ARG A 139 24.30 -10.19 -12.22
C ARG A 139 23.12 -9.65 -11.40
N GLY A 140 22.64 -8.46 -11.73
CA GLY A 140 21.45 -7.88 -11.12
C GLY A 140 20.22 -8.61 -11.65
N LEU A 141 19.43 -9.18 -10.74
CA LEU A 141 18.14 -9.76 -11.08
C LEU A 141 17.15 -8.63 -11.34
N THR A 142 16.61 -8.60 -12.56
CA THR A 142 15.53 -7.67 -12.90
C THR A 142 14.22 -8.44 -12.76
N TYR A 143 13.53 -8.24 -11.63
CA TYR A 143 12.21 -8.82 -11.40
C TYR A 143 11.17 -7.95 -12.12
N MET A 144 10.94 -8.24 -13.40
CA MET A 144 9.93 -7.58 -14.21
C MET A 144 9.01 -8.64 -14.82
N PRO A 145 7.75 -8.29 -15.16
CA PRO A 145 6.71 -9.25 -15.53
C PRO A 145 6.88 -9.86 -16.94
N GLY A 146 8.10 -10.02 -17.45
CA GLY A 146 8.35 -10.74 -18.71
C GLY A 146 8.38 -12.27 -18.52
N PRO A 147 8.20 -13.05 -19.60
CA PRO A 147 8.37 -14.51 -19.55
C PRO A 147 9.82 -14.94 -19.23
N SER A 148 10.78 -14.03 -19.43
CA SER A 148 12.20 -14.22 -19.12
C SER A 148 12.84 -12.94 -18.58
N GLU A 149 14.06 -13.05 -18.04
CA GLU A 149 14.78 -11.95 -17.37
C GLU A 149 15.07 -10.72 -18.27
N ASN A 150 15.00 -10.88 -19.60
CA ASN A 150 15.48 -9.87 -20.57
C ASN A 150 14.44 -9.50 -21.62
N GLU A 151 13.20 -9.93 -21.46
CA GLU A 151 12.14 -9.73 -22.45
C GLU A 151 10.98 -8.97 -21.82
N ARG A 152 10.30 -8.17 -22.64
CA ARG A 152 9.06 -7.51 -22.22
C ARG A 152 7.93 -8.52 -22.27
N TRP A 153 6.90 -8.31 -21.44
CA TRP A 153 5.65 -9.04 -21.61
C TRP A 153 5.02 -8.69 -22.95
N ILE A 154 4.58 -9.70 -23.70
CA ILE A 154 3.84 -9.54 -24.95
C ILE A 154 2.36 -9.65 -24.60
N PHE A 155 1.68 -8.52 -24.61
CA PHE A 155 0.22 -8.45 -24.53
C PHE A 155 -0.33 -8.75 -25.93
N THR A 156 -0.57 -10.03 -26.24
CA THR A 156 -1.30 -10.46 -27.45
C THR A 156 -2.78 -10.60 -27.18
#